data_AF-A0A6P4DJI3-F1
#
_entry.id   AF-A0A6P4DJI3-F1
#
_cell.length_a   1.000
_cell.length_b   1.000
_cell.length_c   1.000
_cell.angle_alpha   90.00
_cell.angle_beta   90.00
_cell.angle_gamma   90.00
#
_symmetry.space_group_name_H-M   'P 1'
#
loop_
_entity.id
_entity.type
_entity.pdbx_description
1 polymer ?
#
loop_
_entity_poly.entity_id
_entity_poly.type
_entity_poly.pdbx_seq_one_letter_code
_entity_poly.pdbx_strand_id
1 'polypeptide(L)'
;MMMSMSRNITKRFLLNGKQTPFHAPCPPAVRPYDRIINKASFSSSSSSSSSATFGFVGWYLRKLEEHPIVTKCLTSSFIFTASDFTSQMISSSSASYDFKRTFRMAVYGLLILGPSQHLWFNHLSKILPKRDVSATLKKIFMGQAVFGPVINTVFFTYNGAVQGESVPQIITRLKRDLLPTMIGGAMFWPACDFVTFKFAPVHLQPLLNSSCAYVWTIYLTYMANREK
;
A
#
# COMPACT_ATOMS: atom_id res chain seq x y z
N MET A 1 -23.25 10.83 -27.28
CA MET A 1 -22.02 10.99 -28.07
C MET A 1 -20.88 10.21 -27.41
N MET A 2 -20.90 8.87 -27.50
CA MET A 2 -19.77 7.96 -27.23
C MET A 2 -20.18 6.50 -27.53
N MET A 3 -20.87 6.30 -28.66
CA MET A 3 -21.24 4.98 -29.19
C MET A 3 -20.65 4.74 -30.60
N SER A 4 -19.54 5.41 -30.93
CA SER A 4 -18.93 5.35 -32.27
C SER A 4 -17.41 5.28 -32.21
N MET A 5 -16.85 4.32 -31.47
CA MET A 5 -15.43 3.97 -31.63
C MET A 5 -15.13 2.49 -31.31
N SER A 6 -16.11 1.62 -31.60
CA SER A 6 -15.99 0.15 -31.50
C SER A 6 -15.94 -0.50 -32.89
N ARG A 7 -15.13 0.03 -33.82
CA ARG A 7 -15.10 -0.49 -35.21
C ARG A 7 -13.74 -0.50 -35.94
N ASN A 8 -12.60 -0.34 -35.25
CA ASN A 8 -11.28 -0.31 -35.93
C ASN A 8 -10.28 -1.40 -35.46
N ILE A 9 -10.76 -2.55 -34.95
CA ILE A 9 -9.89 -3.67 -34.51
C ILE A 9 -9.91 -4.89 -35.47
N THR A 10 -10.66 -4.86 -36.58
CA THR A 10 -10.91 -6.09 -37.39
C THR A 10 -10.44 -6.03 -38.85
N LYS A 11 -9.35 -5.32 -39.20
CA LYS A 11 -8.79 -5.34 -40.58
C LYS A 11 -7.26 -5.27 -40.67
N ARG A 12 -6.55 -6.07 -39.87
CA ARG A 12 -5.09 -6.27 -40.08
C ARG A 12 -4.56 -7.68 -39.80
N PHE A 13 -5.46 -8.65 -39.71
CA PHE A 13 -5.16 -10.07 -39.82
C PHE A 13 -5.66 -10.55 -41.17
N LEU A 14 -4.86 -11.36 -41.86
CA LEU A 14 -4.99 -11.80 -43.27
C LEU A 14 -4.29 -10.87 -44.26
N LEU A 15 -3.02 -11.16 -44.55
CA LEU A 15 -2.47 -11.33 -45.91
C LEU A 15 -0.94 -11.43 -45.82
N ASN A 16 -0.43 -12.66 -45.72
CA ASN A 16 0.70 -13.19 -46.50
C ASN A 16 1.31 -14.41 -45.79
N GLY A 17 0.83 -15.59 -46.17
CA GLY A 17 1.58 -16.81 -46.04
C GLY A 17 2.50 -16.97 -47.25
N LYS A 18 3.76 -17.35 -47.01
CA LYS A 18 4.57 -18.17 -47.90
C LYS A 18 5.47 -19.07 -47.05
N GLN A 19 5.22 -20.37 -47.17
CA GLN A 19 6.08 -21.47 -46.73
C GLN A 19 7.28 -21.60 -47.67
N THR A 20 8.46 -21.92 -47.12
CA THR A 20 9.37 -22.94 -47.66
C THR A 20 10.21 -23.55 -46.53
N PRO A 21 10.66 -24.82 -46.66
CA PRO A 21 11.31 -25.60 -45.61
C PRO A 21 12.85 -25.53 -45.73
N PHE A 22 13.57 -25.95 -44.68
CA PHE A 22 14.71 -26.90 -44.72
C PHE A 22 15.68 -26.74 -43.52
N HIS A 23 16.01 -27.91 -42.95
CA HIS A 23 17.16 -28.32 -42.13
C HIS A 23 17.50 -27.68 -40.77
N ALA A 24 17.17 -28.43 -39.73
CA ALA A 24 17.95 -28.52 -38.50
C ALA A 24 19.15 -29.48 -38.68
N PRO A 25 20.28 -29.21 -37.99
CA PRO A 25 21.16 -30.27 -37.51
C PRO A 25 21.20 -30.32 -35.97
N CYS A 26 21.06 -31.52 -35.42
CA CYS A 26 21.41 -31.88 -34.03
C CYS A 26 22.80 -32.58 -34.02
N PRO A 27 23.44 -32.78 -32.85
CA PRO A 27 24.82 -32.38 -32.58
C PRO A 27 25.82 -33.55 -32.71
N PRO A 28 27.14 -33.27 -32.75
CA PRO A 28 28.13 -34.27 -32.39
C PRO A 28 28.40 -34.28 -30.88
N ALA A 29 28.40 -35.48 -30.31
CA ALA A 29 28.89 -35.80 -28.98
C ALA A 29 30.38 -36.23 -29.01
N VAL A 30 30.96 -36.37 -27.81
CA VAL A 30 32.27 -36.95 -27.39
C VAL A 30 33.52 -36.05 -27.59
N ARG A 31 34.44 -35.81 -26.64
CA ARG A 31 34.95 -36.52 -25.42
C ARG A 31 35.50 -35.55 -24.34
N PRO A 32 35.73 -36.03 -23.10
CA PRO A 32 36.27 -35.26 -21.96
C PRO A 32 37.81 -35.26 -21.87
N TYR A 33 38.36 -34.47 -20.93
CA TYR A 33 39.76 -34.11 -20.58
C TYR A 33 40.15 -32.70 -21.11
N ASP A 34 40.63 -31.73 -20.32
CA ASP A 34 41.58 -31.81 -19.20
C ASP A 34 41.28 -30.84 -18.04
N ARG A 35 41.61 -31.33 -16.84
CA ARG A 35 41.75 -30.58 -15.59
C ARG A 35 43.05 -29.78 -15.65
N ILE A 36 42.99 -28.47 -15.90
CA ILE A 36 44.11 -27.56 -15.64
C ILE A 36 43.84 -26.78 -14.35
N ILE A 37 44.68 -27.07 -13.36
CA ILE A 37 44.80 -26.34 -12.10
C ILE A 37 45.37 -24.95 -12.43
N ASN A 38 44.58 -23.90 -12.25
CA ASN A 38 45.10 -22.54 -12.05
C ASN A 38 44.97 -22.19 -10.57
N LYS A 39 46.08 -22.34 -9.85
CA LYS A 39 46.37 -21.57 -8.64
C LYS A 39 46.46 -20.10 -9.05
N ALA A 40 45.46 -19.32 -8.69
CA ALA A 40 45.58 -17.87 -8.69
C ALA A 40 44.79 -17.31 -7.50
N SER A 41 45.57 -16.86 -6.52
CA SER A 41 45.30 -15.77 -5.59
C SER A 41 43.98 -15.80 -4.82
N PHE A 42 44.13 -16.18 -3.55
CA PHE A 42 43.20 -15.86 -2.47
C PHE A 42 43.15 -14.33 -2.31
N SER A 43 42.34 -13.65 -3.11
CA SER A 43 41.91 -12.29 -2.81
C SER A 43 40.66 -12.42 -1.95
N SER A 44 40.88 -12.47 -0.64
CA SER A 44 39.85 -12.18 0.35
C SER A 44 39.47 -10.71 0.22
N SER A 45 38.66 -10.38 -0.79
CA SER A 45 37.85 -9.17 -0.77
C SER A 45 36.87 -9.36 0.36
N SER A 46 37.24 -8.78 1.50
CA SER A 46 36.38 -8.55 2.66
C SER A 46 34.99 -8.20 2.16
N SER A 47 34.06 -9.15 2.29
CA SER A 47 32.65 -8.83 2.32
C SER A 47 32.51 -7.79 3.43
N SER A 48 32.31 -6.54 3.05
CA SER A 48 31.86 -5.50 3.95
C SER A 48 30.54 -6.01 4.49
N SER A 49 30.63 -6.65 5.66
CA SER A 49 29.50 -7.03 6.48
C SER A 49 28.66 -5.78 6.60
N SER A 50 27.51 -5.79 5.90
CA SER A 50 26.48 -4.77 5.99
C SER A 50 26.34 -4.44 7.46
N SER A 51 26.74 -3.23 7.86
CA SER A 51 26.63 -2.77 9.24
C SER A 51 25.18 -2.97 9.62
N ALA A 52 24.88 -4.06 10.34
CA ALA A 52 23.54 -4.32 10.84
C ALA A 52 23.18 -3.05 11.60
N THR A 53 22.09 -2.40 11.24
CA THR A 53 21.70 -1.14 11.84
C THR A 53 21.38 -1.42 13.31
N PHE A 54 22.39 -1.34 14.20
CA PHE A 54 22.29 -1.62 15.63
C PHE A 54 21.61 -0.45 16.34
N GLY A 55 20.35 -0.17 15.97
CA GLY A 55 19.54 0.89 16.53
C GLY A 55 18.05 0.59 16.37
N PHE A 56 17.20 1.54 16.78
CA PHE A 56 15.75 1.40 16.74
C PHE A 56 15.23 0.97 15.35
N VAL A 57 15.78 1.52 14.27
CA VAL A 57 15.40 1.18 12.90
C VAL A 57 15.67 -0.30 12.60
N GLY A 58 16.87 -0.82 12.91
CA GLY A 58 17.17 -2.23 12.68
C GLY A 58 16.37 -3.18 13.59
N TRP A 59 16.10 -2.77 14.83
CA TRP A 59 15.17 -3.49 15.72
C TRP A 59 13.76 -3.57 15.12
N TYR A 60 13.24 -2.44 14.61
CA TYR A 60 11.92 -2.37 14.01
C TYR A 60 11.85 -3.23 12.74
N LEU A 61 12.85 -3.11 11.85
CA LEU A 61 12.93 -3.93 10.63
C LEU A 61 13.00 -5.42 10.97
N ARG A 62 13.81 -5.83 11.97
CA ARG A 62 13.85 -7.21 12.44
C ARG A 62 12.49 -7.69 12.94
N LYS A 63 11.78 -6.88 13.74
CA LYS A 63 10.43 -7.24 14.21
C LYS A 63 9.42 -7.32 13.08
N LEU A 64 9.56 -6.47 12.07
CA LEU A 64 8.73 -6.47 10.88
C LEU A 64 8.93 -7.74 10.02
N GLU A 65 10.10 -8.38 10.11
CA GLU A 65 10.40 -9.67 9.48
C GLU A 65 9.96 -10.87 10.34
N GLU A 66 10.28 -10.87 11.64
CA GLU A 66 9.95 -11.96 12.58
C GLU A 66 8.44 -12.07 12.85
N HIS A 67 7.76 -10.94 13.05
CA HIS A 67 6.36 -10.87 13.44
C HIS A 67 5.59 -9.84 12.59
N PRO A 68 5.52 -10.05 11.26
CA PRO A 68 5.10 -9.03 10.31
C PRO A 68 3.70 -8.48 10.54
N ILE A 69 2.74 -9.29 10.99
CA ILE A 69 1.36 -8.86 11.23
C ILE A 69 1.30 -8.02 12.50
N VAL A 70 1.79 -8.55 13.62
CA VAL A 70 1.74 -7.88 14.93
C VAL A 70 2.44 -6.53 14.88
N THR A 71 3.65 -6.47 14.31
CA THR A 71 4.40 -5.21 14.18
C THR A 71 3.63 -4.17 13.37
N LYS A 72 3.00 -4.57 12.25
CA LYS A 72 2.18 -3.65 11.43
C LYS A 72 0.94 -3.17 12.18
N CYS A 73 0.27 -4.05 12.91
CA CYS A 73 -0.90 -3.70 13.71
C CYS A 73 -0.56 -2.69 14.82
N LEU A 74 0.52 -2.95 15.58
CA LEU A 74 1.00 -2.02 16.61
C LEU A 74 1.44 -0.69 16.01
N THR A 75 2.13 -0.72 14.85
CA THR A 75 2.53 0.49 14.13
C THR A 75 1.31 1.32 13.73
N SER A 76 0.31 0.71 13.10
CA SER A 76 -0.91 1.41 12.68
C SER A 76 -1.70 1.95 13.87
N SER A 77 -1.78 1.19 14.98
CA SER A 77 -2.38 1.66 16.25
C SER A 77 -1.67 2.91 16.77
N PHE A 78 -0.35 2.90 16.83
CA PHE A 78 0.43 4.03 17.32
C PHE A 78 0.25 5.27 16.43
N ILE A 79 0.32 5.09 15.11
CA ILE A 79 0.13 6.18 14.15
C ILE A 79 -1.29 6.77 14.29
N PHE A 80 -2.34 5.95 14.35
CA PHE A 80 -3.71 6.44 14.51
C PHE A 80 -3.95 7.15 15.85
N THR A 81 -3.31 6.67 16.92
CA THR A 81 -3.30 7.36 18.22
C THR A 81 -2.68 8.75 18.08
N ALA A 82 -1.50 8.84 17.45
CA ALA A 82 -0.82 10.11 17.22
C ALA A 82 -1.62 11.04 16.30
N SER A 83 -2.22 10.53 15.23
CA SER A 83 -3.06 11.30 14.30
C SER A 83 -4.22 11.97 15.04
N ASP A 84 -4.91 11.20 15.87
CA ASP A 84 -6.07 11.70 16.61
C ASP A 84 -5.67 12.67 17.71
N PHE A 85 -4.59 12.37 18.45
CA PHE A 85 -4.01 13.29 19.44
C PHE A 85 -3.68 14.65 18.81
N THR A 86 -2.89 14.66 17.73
CA THR A 86 -2.52 15.89 17.03
C THR A 86 -3.74 16.61 16.48
N SER A 87 -4.73 15.88 15.94
CA SER A 87 -5.96 16.50 15.42
C SER A 87 -6.77 17.18 16.52
N GLN A 88 -6.89 16.55 17.69
CA GLN A 88 -7.56 17.16 18.84
C GLN A 88 -6.81 18.41 19.31
N MET A 89 -5.48 18.39 19.36
CA MET A 89 -4.69 19.57 19.72
C MET A 89 -4.86 20.74 18.73
N ILE A 90 -5.02 20.46 17.43
CA ILE A 90 -5.24 21.50 16.41
C ILE A 90 -6.67 22.07 16.47
N SER A 91 -7.67 21.25 16.78
CA SER A 91 -9.07 21.70 16.89
C SER A 91 -9.45 22.31 18.23
N SER A 92 -8.68 22.06 19.29
CA SER A 92 -8.99 22.51 20.64
C SER A 92 -8.43 23.89 20.93
N SER A 93 -9.13 24.95 20.51
CA SER A 93 -8.91 26.30 21.04
C SER A 93 -9.54 26.51 22.43
N SER A 94 -10.42 25.62 22.92
CA SER A 94 -11.01 25.73 24.29
C SER A 94 -11.55 24.43 24.92
N ALA A 95 -11.41 23.25 24.28
CA ALA A 95 -12.02 21.99 24.76
C ALA A 95 -10.98 21.03 25.39
N SER A 96 -11.40 20.34 26.46
CA SER A 96 -10.60 19.28 27.10
C SER A 96 -10.35 18.10 26.15
N TYR A 97 -9.19 17.46 26.28
CA TYR A 97 -8.79 16.33 25.45
C TYR A 97 -9.68 15.09 25.67
N ASP A 98 -10.20 14.51 24.58
CA ASP A 98 -11.05 13.31 24.60
C ASP A 98 -10.20 12.03 24.44
N PHE A 99 -9.82 11.45 25.58
CA PHE A 99 -9.11 10.18 25.66
C PHE A 99 -9.91 9.01 25.06
N LYS A 100 -11.25 9.01 25.18
CA LYS A 100 -12.09 7.92 24.67
C LYS A 100 -12.02 7.91 23.14
N ARG A 101 -12.06 9.08 22.50
CA ARG A 101 -11.89 9.21 21.05
C ARG A 101 -10.55 8.67 20.58
N THR A 102 -9.45 9.05 21.24
CA THR A 102 -8.13 8.55 20.85
C THR A 102 -7.99 7.05 21.05
N PHE A 103 -8.55 6.51 22.13
CA PHE A 103 -8.56 5.07 22.36
C PHE A 103 -9.32 4.30 21.25
N ARG A 104 -10.48 4.81 20.78
CA ARG A 104 -11.18 4.22 19.63
C ARG A 104 -10.28 4.19 18.38
N MET A 105 -9.55 5.27 18.12
CA MET A 105 -8.64 5.33 16.97
C MET A 105 -7.47 4.35 17.09
N ALA A 106 -6.93 4.16 18.29
CA ALA A 106 -5.92 3.15 18.57
C ALA A 106 -6.44 1.74 18.25
N VAL A 107 -7.64 1.39 18.76
CA VAL A 107 -8.27 0.09 18.52
C VAL A 107 -8.55 -0.13 17.03
N TYR A 108 -9.02 0.89 16.32
CA TYR A 108 -9.21 0.83 14.86
C TYR A 108 -7.90 0.53 14.13
N GLY A 109 -6.83 1.25 14.47
CA GLY A 109 -5.50 1.03 13.90
C GLY A 109 -4.96 -0.38 14.16
N LEU A 110 -5.17 -0.89 15.38
CA LEU A 110 -4.70 -2.20 15.83
C LEU A 110 -5.46 -3.36 15.18
N LEU A 111 -6.78 -3.35 15.25
CA LEU A 111 -7.60 -4.53 14.95
C LEU A 111 -8.16 -4.55 13.54
N ILE A 112 -8.33 -3.38 12.92
CA ILE A 112 -8.99 -3.26 11.61
C ILE A 112 -7.98 -2.87 10.55
N LEU A 113 -7.36 -1.70 10.70
CA LEU A 113 -6.54 -1.15 9.63
C LEU A 113 -5.24 -1.95 9.44
N GLY A 114 -4.50 -2.24 10.52
CA GLY A 114 -3.25 -2.97 10.46
C GLY A 114 -3.36 -4.32 9.73
N PRO A 115 -4.29 -5.22 10.12
CA PRO A 115 -4.54 -6.47 9.41
C PRO A 115 -5.00 -6.25 7.97
N SER A 116 -5.92 -5.31 7.73
CA SER A 116 -6.44 -5.01 6.39
C SER A 116 -5.33 -4.55 5.44
N GLN A 117 -4.46 -3.64 5.88
CA GLN A 117 -3.30 -3.19 5.11
C GLN A 117 -2.32 -4.34 4.86
N HIS A 118 -2.02 -5.15 5.89
CA HIS A 118 -1.14 -6.31 5.71
C HIS A 118 -1.67 -7.22 4.60
N LEU A 119 -2.95 -7.58 4.62
CA LEU A 119 -3.56 -8.44 3.61
C LEU A 119 -3.58 -7.75 2.23
N TRP A 120 -3.97 -6.48 2.17
CA TRP A 120 -4.08 -5.71 0.94
C TRP A 120 -2.74 -5.61 0.19
N PHE A 121 -1.70 -5.13 0.85
CA PHE A 121 -0.39 -4.93 0.23
C PHE A 121 0.26 -6.25 -0.19
N ASN A 122 0.10 -7.32 0.60
CA ASN A 122 0.57 -8.65 0.22
C ASN A 122 -0.25 -9.29 -0.91
N HIS A 123 -1.56 -9.00 -0.97
CA HIS A 123 -2.39 -9.47 -2.08
C HIS A 123 -1.97 -8.79 -3.39
N LEU A 124 -1.85 -7.46 -3.39
CA LEU A 124 -1.43 -6.69 -4.57
C LEU A 124 -0.01 -7.05 -5.03
N SER A 125 0.90 -7.39 -4.11
CA SER A 125 2.25 -7.83 -4.50
C SER A 125 2.25 -9.20 -5.18
N LYS A 126 1.31 -10.09 -4.84
CA LYS A 126 1.14 -11.40 -5.50
C LYS A 126 0.54 -11.27 -6.89
N ILE A 127 -0.53 -10.48 -7.06
CA ILE A 127 -1.23 -10.37 -8.35
C ILE A 127 -0.57 -9.38 -9.33
N LEU A 128 0.16 -8.38 -8.81
CA LEU A 128 0.87 -7.38 -9.59
C LEU A 128 2.32 -7.26 -9.06
N PRO A 129 3.19 -8.27 -9.27
CA PRO A 129 4.54 -8.29 -8.69
C PRO A 129 5.47 -7.21 -9.27
N LYS A 130 5.18 -6.74 -10.49
CA LYS A 130 5.98 -5.70 -11.15
C LYS A 130 5.88 -4.36 -10.42
N ARG A 131 6.95 -3.56 -10.56
CA ARG A 131 7.08 -2.19 -10.03
C ARG A 131 7.31 -1.16 -11.14
N ASP A 132 6.94 -1.51 -12.36
CA ASP A 132 6.88 -0.55 -13.46
C ASP A 132 5.70 0.43 -13.25
N VAL A 133 5.69 1.52 -14.03
CA VAL A 133 4.66 2.55 -13.90
C VAL A 133 3.27 1.99 -14.19
N SER A 134 3.12 1.08 -15.15
CA SER A 134 1.82 0.48 -15.49
C SER A 134 1.25 -0.34 -14.33
N ALA A 135 2.05 -1.23 -13.73
CA ALA A 135 1.65 -2.02 -12.57
C ALA A 135 1.35 -1.13 -11.36
N THR A 136 2.11 -0.05 -11.18
CA THR A 136 1.89 0.95 -10.12
C THR A 136 0.53 1.63 -10.29
N LEU A 137 0.21 2.11 -11.50
CA LEU A 137 -1.09 2.73 -11.79
C LEU A 137 -2.25 1.75 -11.62
N LYS A 138 -2.09 0.48 -11.98
CA LYS A 138 -3.10 -0.57 -11.73
C LYS A 138 -3.35 -0.77 -10.23
N LYS A 139 -2.30 -0.82 -9.40
CA LYS A 139 -2.42 -0.93 -7.94
C LYS A 139 -3.14 0.28 -7.35
N ILE A 140 -2.79 1.49 -7.78
CA ILE A 140 -3.47 2.73 -7.37
C ILE A 140 -4.95 2.67 -7.73
N PHE A 141 -5.28 2.28 -8.96
CA PHE A 141 -6.68 2.15 -9.40
C PHE A 141 -7.45 1.15 -8.53
N MET A 142 -6.88 -0.02 -8.23
CA MET A 142 -7.48 -0.99 -7.30
C MET A 142 -7.64 -0.41 -5.89
N GLY A 143 -6.68 0.40 -5.44
CA GLY A 143 -6.75 1.12 -4.18
C GLY A 143 -7.97 2.06 -4.14
N GLN A 144 -8.15 2.88 -5.18
CA GLN A 144 -9.25 3.84 -5.26
C GLN A 144 -10.61 3.17 -5.50
N ALA A 145 -10.67 2.09 -6.27
CA ALA A 145 -11.92 1.44 -6.65
C ALA A 145 -12.41 0.41 -5.63
N VAL A 146 -11.53 -0.18 -4.82
CA VAL A 146 -11.86 -1.29 -3.91
C VAL A 146 -11.48 -0.97 -2.48
N PHE A 147 -10.18 -0.82 -2.20
CA PHE A 147 -9.71 -0.69 -0.81
C PHE A 147 -10.21 0.58 -0.14
N GLY A 148 -10.13 1.72 -0.82
CA GLY A 148 -10.59 3.02 -0.34
C GLY A 148 -12.08 3.04 0.05
N PRO A 149 -13.01 2.66 -0.85
CA PRO A 149 -14.44 2.58 -0.53
C PRO A 149 -14.73 1.64 0.66
N VAL A 150 -14.09 0.47 0.68
CA VAL A 150 -14.30 -0.53 1.74
C VAL A 150 -13.79 -0.01 3.08
N ILE A 151 -12.53 0.46 3.14
CA ILE A 151 -11.91 0.85 4.41
C ILE A 151 -12.56 2.11 5.00
N ASN A 152 -12.98 3.07 4.17
CA ASN A 152 -13.71 4.24 4.63
C ASN A 152 -15.12 3.86 5.14
N THR A 153 -15.83 2.98 4.45
CA THR A 153 -17.14 2.48 4.92
C THR A 153 -17.01 1.79 6.28
N VAL A 154 -16.00 0.93 6.44
CA VAL A 154 -15.69 0.27 7.71
C VAL A 154 -15.33 1.29 8.78
N PHE A 155 -14.52 2.30 8.47
CA PHE A 155 -14.15 3.36 9.42
C PHE A 155 -15.36 4.12 9.97
N PHE A 156 -16.25 4.60 9.10
CA PHE A 156 -17.45 5.34 9.52
C PHE A 156 -18.43 4.45 10.29
N THR A 157 -18.61 3.20 9.85
CA THR A 157 -19.47 2.21 10.52
C THR A 157 -18.94 1.87 11.90
N TYR A 158 -17.63 1.58 12.02
CA TYR A 158 -16.95 1.31 13.28
C TYR A 158 -17.13 2.47 14.26
N ASN A 159 -16.84 3.70 13.82
CA ASN A 159 -16.96 4.86 14.68
C ASN A 159 -18.41 5.08 15.13
N GLY A 160 -19.39 4.93 14.24
CA GLY A 160 -20.80 5.05 14.63
C GLY A 160 -21.23 4.00 15.65
N ALA A 161 -20.88 2.74 15.41
CA ALA A 161 -21.21 1.64 16.32
C ALA A 161 -20.60 1.84 17.71
N VAL A 162 -19.30 2.20 17.81
CA VAL A 162 -18.63 2.40 19.11
C VAL A 162 -19.11 3.67 19.82
N GLN A 163 -19.67 4.63 19.10
CA GLN A 163 -20.34 5.80 19.69
C GLN A 163 -21.80 5.52 20.12
N GLY A 164 -22.30 4.30 19.92
CA GLY A 164 -23.66 3.92 20.29
C GLY A 164 -24.74 4.43 19.32
N GLU A 165 -24.37 4.79 18.09
CA GLU A 165 -25.33 5.19 17.06
C GLU A 165 -26.16 3.98 16.59
N SER A 166 -27.46 4.21 16.40
CA SER A 166 -28.35 3.24 15.76
C SER A 166 -28.00 3.05 14.29
N VAL A 167 -28.37 1.91 13.71
CA VAL A 167 -28.11 1.59 12.29
C VAL A 167 -28.60 2.70 11.34
N PRO A 168 -29.79 3.30 11.50
CA PRO A 168 -30.22 4.42 10.64
C PRO A 168 -29.33 5.67 10.73
N GLN A 169 -28.78 5.97 11.93
CA GLN A 169 -27.84 7.08 12.12
C GLN A 169 -26.51 6.80 11.42
N ILE A 170 -26.01 5.56 11.51
CA ILE A 170 -24.79 5.14 10.81
C ILE A 170 -24.97 5.25 9.28
N ILE A 171 -26.12 4.80 8.75
CA ILE A 171 -26.44 4.93 7.32
C ILE A 171 -26.47 6.41 6.90
N THR A 172 -27.05 7.27 7.73
CA THR A 172 -27.11 8.72 7.49
C THR A 172 -25.71 9.33 7.45
N ARG A 173 -24.84 8.96 8.40
CA ARG A 173 -23.41 9.34 8.39
C ARG A 173 -22.72 8.89 7.11
N LEU A 174 -22.89 7.64 6.70
CA LEU A 174 -22.27 7.12 5.48
C LEU A 174 -22.71 7.92 4.25
N LYS A 175 -24.01 8.20 4.10
CA LYS A 175 -24.54 9.00 2.98
C LYS A 175 -23.98 10.42 2.97
N ARG A 176 -23.75 11.01 4.14
CA ARG A 176 -23.23 12.37 4.29
C ARG A 176 -21.72 12.45 4.04
N ASP A 177 -20.95 11.55 4.65
CA ASP A 177 -19.50 11.74 4.82
C ASP A 177 -18.65 10.88 3.89
N LEU A 178 -19.16 9.74 3.40
CA LEU A 178 -18.36 8.77 2.63
C LEU A 178 -17.90 9.35 1.28
N LEU A 179 -18.84 9.86 0.48
CA LEU A 179 -18.53 10.37 -0.85
C LEU A 179 -17.63 11.62 -0.80
N PRO A 180 -17.89 12.63 0.05
CA PRO A 180 -16.96 13.76 0.22
C PRO A 180 -15.56 13.33 0.63
N THR A 181 -15.44 12.37 1.54
CA THR A 181 -14.14 11.83 1.97
C THR A 181 -13.39 11.18 0.82
N MET A 182 -14.08 10.39 -0.02
CA MET A 182 -13.48 9.76 -1.18
C MET A 182 -13.04 10.78 -2.24
N ILE A 183 -13.87 11.79 -2.52
CA ILE A 183 -13.54 12.85 -3.48
C ILE A 183 -12.34 13.66 -2.99
N GLY A 184 -12.34 14.09 -1.73
CA GLY A 184 -11.20 14.81 -1.15
C GLY A 184 -9.92 13.97 -1.18
N GLY A 185 -10.06 12.67 -0.91
CA GLY A 185 -8.95 11.73 -0.94
C GLY A 185 -8.40 11.44 -2.35
N ALA A 186 -9.19 11.64 -3.41
CA ALA A 186 -8.83 11.25 -4.77
C ALA A 186 -7.64 12.03 -5.35
N MET A 187 -7.28 13.19 -4.79
CA MET A 187 -6.06 13.91 -5.18
C MET A 187 -4.86 13.53 -4.30
N PHE A 188 -5.09 13.24 -3.02
CA PHE A 188 -4.04 12.95 -2.06
C PHE A 188 -3.53 11.51 -2.18
N TRP A 189 -4.43 10.53 -2.16
CA TRP A 189 -4.07 9.12 -2.07
C TRP A 189 -3.34 8.58 -3.29
N PRO A 190 -3.67 8.93 -4.56
CA PRO A 190 -2.89 8.46 -5.69
C PRO A 190 -1.42 8.86 -5.66
N ALA A 191 -1.09 10.05 -5.15
CA ALA A 191 0.30 10.48 -4.99
C ALA A 191 1.03 9.64 -3.92
N CYS A 192 0.40 9.46 -2.77
CA CYS A 192 0.92 8.61 -1.68
C CYS A 192 1.11 7.16 -2.11
N ASP A 193 0.11 6.59 -2.79
CA ASP A 193 0.13 5.22 -3.28
C ASP A 193 1.17 5.04 -4.39
N PHE A 194 1.36 6.04 -5.27
CA PHE A 194 2.42 6.01 -6.26
C PHE A 194 3.79 5.87 -5.60
N VAL A 195 4.08 6.71 -4.61
CA VAL A 195 5.36 6.64 -3.87
C VAL A 195 5.50 5.29 -3.17
N THR A 196 4.44 4.84 -2.50
CA THR A 196 4.40 3.58 -1.75
C THR A 196 4.65 2.37 -2.65
N PHE A 197 3.91 2.24 -3.75
CA PHE A 197 4.01 1.08 -4.65
C PHE A 197 5.24 1.13 -5.55
N LYS A 198 5.72 2.31 -5.93
CA LYS A 198 6.91 2.45 -6.78
C LYS A 198 8.18 2.21 -6.00
N PHE A 199 8.35 2.86 -4.85
CA PHE A 199 9.65 2.93 -4.17
C PHE A 199 9.78 2.04 -2.94
N ALA A 200 8.69 1.73 -2.23
CA ALA A 200 8.80 1.00 -0.96
C ALA A 200 8.66 -0.52 -1.07
N PRO A 201 9.54 -1.32 -0.43
CA PRO A 201 9.38 -2.76 -0.38
C PRO A 201 8.06 -3.14 0.34
N VAL A 202 7.46 -4.27 -0.04
CA VAL A 202 6.09 -4.64 0.37
C VAL A 202 5.89 -4.61 1.88
N HIS A 203 6.90 -5.03 2.65
CA HIS A 203 6.82 -5.06 4.11
C HIS A 203 6.71 -3.64 4.73
N LEU A 204 7.23 -2.59 4.08
CA LEU A 204 7.15 -1.19 4.53
C LEU A 204 5.95 -0.42 3.97
N GLN A 205 5.24 -0.96 2.98
CA GLN A 205 4.09 -0.27 2.37
C GLN A 205 2.97 0.06 3.38
N PRO A 206 2.60 -0.84 4.33
CA PRO A 206 1.65 -0.51 5.39
C PRO A 206 2.09 0.65 6.28
N LEU A 207 3.39 0.71 6.63
CA LEU A 207 3.94 1.81 7.43
C LEU A 207 3.79 3.14 6.69
N LEU A 208 4.24 3.21 5.43
CA LEU A 208 4.13 4.42 4.60
C LEU A 208 2.68 4.85 4.40
N ASN A 209 1.77 3.92 4.11
CA ASN A 209 0.36 4.22 3.92
C ASN A 209 -0.27 4.77 5.22
N SER A 210 0.06 4.20 6.38
CA SER A 210 -0.37 4.74 7.68
C SER A 210 0.25 6.11 7.97
N SER A 211 1.51 6.35 7.62
CA SER A 211 2.13 7.68 7.74
C SER A 211 1.44 8.72 6.85
N CYS A 212 1.04 8.36 5.62
CA CYS A 212 0.21 9.22 4.78
C CYS A 212 -1.17 9.47 5.41
N ALA A 213 -1.77 8.46 6.05
CA ALA A 213 -3.03 8.61 6.79
C ALA A 213 -2.90 9.65 7.92
N TYR A 214 -1.78 9.69 8.63
CA TYR A 214 -1.51 10.72 9.64
C TYR A 214 -1.54 12.13 9.06
N VAL A 215 -0.85 12.34 7.93
CA VAL A 215 -0.85 13.65 7.23
C VAL A 215 -2.24 14.00 6.74
N TRP A 216 -2.96 13.04 6.16
CA TRP A 216 -4.34 13.19 5.70
C TRP A 216 -5.27 13.64 6.84
N THR A 217 -5.18 12.99 8.00
CA THR A 217 -6.00 13.32 9.17
C THR A 217 -5.74 14.74 9.69
N ILE A 218 -4.48 15.19 9.69
CA ILE A 218 -4.14 16.58 10.02
C ILE A 218 -4.69 17.55 8.99
N TYR A 219 -4.54 17.24 7.70
CA TYR A 219 -5.08 18.07 6.61
C TYR A 219 -6.60 18.25 6.73
N LEU A 220 -7.34 17.15 6.93
CA LEU A 220 -8.79 17.21 7.14
C LEU A 220 -9.16 18.06 8.35
N THR A 221 -8.44 17.90 9.45
CA THR A 221 -8.67 18.69 10.67
C THR A 221 -8.43 20.17 10.43
N TYR A 222 -7.34 20.52 9.73
CA TYR A 222 -7.03 21.89 9.38
C TYR A 222 -8.10 22.51 8.48
N MET A 223 -8.51 21.80 7.42
CA MET A 223 -9.58 22.26 6.53
C MET A 223 -10.89 22.47 7.28
N ALA A 224 -11.30 21.52 8.12
CA ALA A 224 -12.52 21.61 8.92
C ALA A 224 -12.50 22.78 9.93
N ASN A 225 -11.33 23.20 10.40
CA ASN A 225 -11.20 24.35 11.29
C ASN A 225 -11.22 25.69 10.55
N ARG A 226 -10.90 25.72 9.24
CA ARG A 226 -10.93 26.95 8.42
C ARG A 226 -12.31 27.33 7.91
N GLU A 227 -13.22 26.37 7.89
CA GLU A 227 -14.62 26.58 7.49
C GLU A 227 -15.50 27.10 8.64
N LYS A 228 -14.91 27.35 9.82
CA LYS A 228 -15.53 28.02 10.97
C LYS A 228 -15.15 29.48 11.01
#